data_AF-A0ABC8T441-F1
#
_entry.id   AF-A0ABC8T441-F1
#
_cell.length_a   1.000
_cell.length_b   1.000
_cell.length_c   1.000
_cell.angle_alpha   90.00
_cell.angle_beta   90.00
_cell.angle_gamma   90.00
#
_symmetry.space_group_name_H-M   'P 1'
#
loop_
_entity.id
_entity.type
_entity.pdbx_description
1 polymer ?
#
loop_
_entity_poly.entity_id
_entity_poly.type
_entity_poly.pdbx_seq_one_letter_code
_entity_poly.pdbx_strand_id
1 'polypeptide(L)'
;MEISQSEVVEIGSVGKGFDQGVKTLFAHTTGVRHYLFLEPSKMFLCINGMWMHVPISYSCQLYLSNWSPVHLSTTVAVTSLEKTMNLECGGARGFPGRRGVEALLGLSATNETLSALHRAQDSLETGGIKISNASASNPGIPPSSLMSFLRKNSQTSGIVLEDFDTAFINKFYHSHLDDLSNINSSAIVAAASLVARTLYILASDKKNLSASALSAINVNASLVDELLGCLLSCELGLSCELVKDYISPANTCPSNYVGVIVGEPTSTPYTGYVSDVSRFVWNFLAEKTSIPSKNASSSCPQACNNNGELCIKVETDGKGVCVISSTRYVPAYSTRLKFESETWNLLPRNSSEPMDLEDPVWTESNWEMIRLRVYTVQGAAYDHLILLLGIAVTIFAYVLIVVTRAFITKALKLD
;
A
#
# COMPACT_ATOMS: atom_id res chain seq x y z
N MET A 1 -27.63 -2.83 -10.43
CA MET A 1 -26.31 -3.17 -10.96
C MET A 1 -25.69 -4.14 -9.97
N GLU A 2 -25.95 -5.43 -10.13
CA GLU A 2 -25.27 -6.47 -9.34
C GLU A 2 -23.79 -6.43 -9.72
N ILE A 3 -22.90 -6.27 -8.74
CA ILE A 3 -21.47 -6.47 -8.95
C ILE A 3 -21.29 -7.97 -9.17
N SER A 4 -21.40 -8.37 -10.43
CA SER A 4 -20.95 -9.67 -10.92
C SER A 4 -19.46 -9.77 -10.63
N GLN A 5 -19.08 -10.56 -9.62
CA GLN A 5 -17.74 -11.10 -9.35
C GLN A 5 -16.58 -10.10 -9.47
N SER A 6 -16.08 -9.62 -8.32
CA SER A 6 -14.85 -8.84 -8.26
C SER A 6 -13.63 -9.76 -8.21
N GLU A 7 -12.85 -9.78 -9.28
CA GLU A 7 -11.47 -10.28 -9.29
C GLU A 7 -10.51 -9.15 -8.93
N VAL A 8 -9.53 -9.43 -8.08
CA VAL A 8 -8.57 -8.43 -7.59
C VAL A 8 -7.17 -8.95 -7.82
N VAL A 9 -6.45 -8.33 -8.74
CA VAL A 9 -5.01 -8.56 -8.92
C VAL A 9 -4.27 -7.46 -8.18
N GLU A 10 -3.52 -7.84 -7.15
CA GLU A 10 -2.62 -6.94 -6.44
C GLU A 10 -1.18 -7.30 -6.81
N ILE A 11 -0.42 -6.29 -7.20
CA ILE A 11 1.02 -6.46 -7.41
C ILE A 11 1.68 -5.66 -6.30
N GLY A 12 2.17 -6.40 -5.32
CA GLY A 12 2.91 -5.86 -4.20
C GLY A 12 4.41 -6.02 -4.44
N SER A 13 5.17 -5.13 -3.84
CA SER A 13 6.49 -5.46 -3.37
C SER A 13 6.49 -4.93 -1.95
N VAL A 14 6.75 -5.79 -0.98
CA VAL A 14 6.80 -5.36 0.42
C VAL A 14 8.08 -4.53 0.64
N GLY A 15 7.95 -3.22 0.40
CA GLY A 15 9.04 -2.25 0.41
C GLY A 15 9.82 -2.19 -0.91
N LYS A 16 10.95 -1.49 -0.90
CA LYS A 16 11.88 -1.43 -2.05
C LYS A 16 12.74 -2.70 -2.12
N GLY A 17 12.14 -3.88 -2.25
CA GLY A 17 12.83 -5.18 -2.15
C GLY A 17 13.51 -5.70 -3.43
N PHE A 18 13.43 -4.96 -4.53
CA PHE A 18 14.01 -5.36 -5.82
C PHE A 18 15.56 -5.29 -5.88
N ASP A 19 16.28 -5.35 -4.75
CA ASP A 19 17.71 -5.02 -4.64
C ASP A 19 18.67 -6.10 -5.18
N GLN A 20 18.25 -7.36 -5.31
CA GLN A 20 19.17 -8.46 -5.63
C GLN A 20 19.07 -9.02 -7.06
N GLY A 21 18.49 -8.27 -8.02
CA GLY A 21 18.24 -8.85 -9.34
C GLY A 21 17.19 -9.96 -9.26
N VAL A 22 16.09 -9.67 -8.57
CA VAL A 22 14.91 -10.53 -8.46
C VAL A 22 14.52 -11.02 -9.84
N LYS A 23 14.69 -12.32 -10.06
CA LYS A 23 14.29 -13.02 -11.30
C LYS A 23 13.01 -13.81 -11.13
N THR A 24 12.44 -13.86 -9.93
CA THR A 24 11.24 -14.64 -9.65
C THR A 24 10.28 -13.81 -8.81
N LEU A 25 9.04 -13.71 -9.27
CA LEU A 25 7.91 -13.27 -8.47
C LEU A 25 7.11 -14.50 -8.05
N PHE A 26 6.63 -14.49 -6.81
CA PHE A 26 5.80 -15.52 -6.24
C PHE A 26 4.34 -15.07 -6.27
N ALA A 27 3.48 -15.87 -6.88
CA ALA A 27 2.04 -15.69 -6.89
C ALA A 27 1.43 -16.29 -5.63
N HIS A 28 1.04 -15.42 -4.70
CA HIS A 28 0.28 -15.76 -3.50
C HIS A 28 -1.20 -15.68 -3.84
N THR A 29 -1.85 -16.85 -3.96
CA THR A 29 -3.23 -16.92 -4.43
C THR A 29 -4.23 -17.09 -3.29
N THR A 30 -5.40 -16.49 -3.45
CA THR A 30 -6.52 -16.69 -2.54
C THR A 30 -7.34 -17.89 -3.02
N GLY A 31 -7.04 -19.07 -2.48
CA GLY A 31 -7.88 -20.26 -2.63
C GLY A 31 -8.47 -20.61 -1.28
N VAL A 32 -9.80 -20.76 -1.21
CA VAL A 32 -10.53 -21.15 0.01
C VAL A 32 -9.78 -22.29 0.71
N ARG A 33 -9.17 -22.00 1.86
CA ARG A 33 -8.71 -23.06 2.75
C ARG A 33 -9.92 -23.89 3.12
N HIS A 34 -9.83 -25.19 2.87
CA HIS A 34 -10.77 -26.15 3.39
C HIS A 34 -10.89 -25.94 4.91
N TYR A 35 -12.01 -25.37 5.35
CA TYR A 35 -12.37 -25.41 6.76
C TYR A 35 -12.79 -26.85 7.06
N LEU A 36 -11.99 -27.51 7.89
CA LEU A 36 -12.38 -28.77 8.52
C LEU A 36 -13.58 -28.46 9.44
N PHE A 37 -14.80 -28.70 8.97
CA PHE A 37 -15.97 -28.66 9.84
C PHE A 37 -15.95 -29.94 10.67
N LEU A 38 -15.48 -29.84 11.91
CA LEU A 38 -15.60 -30.91 12.89
C LEU A 38 -17.04 -30.90 13.43
N GLU A 39 -17.91 -31.67 12.78
CA GLU A 39 -19.18 -32.08 13.39
C GLU A 39 -18.94 -33.44 14.10
N PRO A 40 -19.44 -33.67 15.34
CA PRO A 40 -19.00 -34.79 16.18
C PRO A 40 -19.36 -36.21 15.68
N SER A 41 -19.85 -36.37 14.46
CA SER A 41 -20.39 -37.65 14.00
C SER A 41 -20.18 -37.98 12.52
N LYS A 42 -19.56 -37.11 11.70
CA LYS A 42 -19.22 -37.43 10.30
C LYS A 42 -17.95 -36.72 9.82
N MET A 43 -16.96 -37.48 9.33
CA MET A 43 -15.77 -36.96 8.67
C MET A 43 -15.95 -37.06 7.15
N PHE A 44 -16.00 -35.92 6.47
CA PHE A 44 -16.03 -35.85 5.01
C PHE A 44 -14.75 -35.20 4.51
N LEU A 45 -14.07 -35.87 3.58
CA LEU A 45 -12.90 -35.34 2.88
C LEU A 45 -13.29 -35.08 1.43
N CYS A 46 -13.06 -33.87 0.93
CA CYS A 46 -13.31 -33.51 -0.46
C CYS A 46 -11.97 -33.25 -1.16
N ILE A 47 -11.62 -34.10 -2.12
CA ILE A 47 -10.44 -33.95 -2.97
C ILE A 47 -10.92 -33.99 -4.42
N ASN A 48 -10.56 -32.99 -5.22
CA ASN A 48 -10.94 -32.88 -6.64
C ASN A 48 -12.44 -33.09 -6.92
N GLY A 49 -13.31 -32.49 -6.09
CA GLY A 49 -14.76 -32.57 -6.25
C GLY A 49 -15.39 -33.91 -5.88
N MET A 50 -14.62 -34.86 -5.36
CA MET A 50 -15.11 -36.17 -4.92
C MET A 50 -15.28 -36.19 -3.40
N TRP A 51 -16.52 -36.42 -2.95
CA TRP A 51 -16.84 -36.60 -1.53
C TRP A 51 -16.47 -38.02 -1.11
N MET A 52 -15.39 -38.16 -0.32
CA MET A 52 -15.04 -39.42 0.30
C MET A 52 -15.63 -39.47 1.71
N HIS A 53 -16.46 -40.49 1.94
CA HIS A 53 -16.86 -40.88 3.30
C HIS A 53 -15.68 -41.61 3.92
N VAL A 54 -15.09 -41.06 4.97
CA VAL A 54 -14.05 -41.77 5.75
C VAL A 54 -14.78 -42.62 6.78
N PRO A 55 -14.83 -43.96 6.65
CA PRO A 55 -15.43 -44.79 7.69
C PRO A 55 -14.59 -44.71 8.96
N ILE A 56 -15.20 -44.24 10.05
CA ILE A 56 -14.64 -44.35 11.39
C ILE A 56 -14.70 -45.82 11.78
N SER A 57 -13.63 -46.57 11.50
CA SER A 57 -13.42 -47.85 12.19
C SER A 57 -12.80 -47.53 13.54
N TYR A 58 -13.58 -47.77 14.58
CA TYR A 58 -13.20 -47.57 15.98
C TYR A 58 -11.97 -48.41 16.33
N SER A 59 -10.87 -47.76 16.70
CA SER A 59 -10.07 -48.08 17.90
C SER A 59 -8.90 -47.11 18.02
N CYS A 60 -9.04 -46.10 18.88
CA CYS A 60 -7.89 -45.53 19.58
C CYS A 60 -8.29 -45.27 21.02
N GLN A 61 -7.97 -46.26 21.86
CA GLN A 61 -7.81 -46.10 23.30
C GLN A 61 -6.72 -45.07 23.56
N LEU A 62 -7.03 -44.12 24.44
CA LEU A 62 -6.05 -43.30 25.15
C LEU A 62 -5.02 -44.20 25.83
N TYR A 63 -3.73 -44.00 25.54
CA TYR A 63 -2.64 -44.28 26.49
C TYR A 63 -1.62 -43.14 26.44
N LEU A 64 -1.46 -42.48 27.59
CA LEU A 64 -0.30 -41.67 27.93
C LEU A 64 0.77 -42.60 28.51
N SER A 65 1.97 -42.66 27.91
CA SER A 65 3.27 -42.71 28.62
C SER A 65 4.48 -42.90 27.68
N ASN A 66 5.56 -42.20 28.04
CA ASN A 66 6.93 -42.12 27.51
C ASN A 66 7.54 -43.38 26.84
N TRP A 67 8.31 -43.20 25.76
CA TRP A 67 9.76 -43.49 25.57
C TRP A 67 10.16 -43.37 24.07
N SER A 68 11.38 -42.91 23.79
CA SER A 68 11.98 -42.65 22.47
C SER A 68 12.55 -43.94 21.79
N PRO A 69 13.29 -43.87 20.65
CA PRO A 69 12.82 -43.94 19.26
C PRO A 69 13.27 -45.23 18.53
N VAL A 70 12.56 -45.67 17.48
CA VAL A 70 13.09 -46.65 16.51
C VAL A 70 12.67 -46.28 15.08
N HIS A 71 13.67 -46.18 14.21
CA HIS A 71 13.57 -46.11 12.76
C HIS A 71 12.87 -47.34 12.17
N LEU A 72 11.98 -47.15 11.18
CA LEU A 72 12.01 -48.02 9.99
C LEU A 72 11.48 -47.28 8.75
N SER A 73 12.25 -47.46 7.68
CA SER A 73 12.07 -46.95 6.32
C SER A 73 10.98 -47.70 5.58
N THR A 74 10.16 -47.00 4.77
CA THR A 74 9.76 -47.53 3.45
C THR A 74 9.27 -46.40 2.54
N THR A 75 9.98 -46.26 1.42
CA THR A 75 9.65 -45.47 0.24
C THR A 75 8.51 -46.14 -0.54
N VAL A 76 7.48 -45.40 -0.95
CA VAL A 76 6.68 -45.75 -2.14
C VAL A 76 6.45 -44.47 -2.94
N ALA A 77 7.01 -44.46 -4.14
CA ALA A 77 6.80 -43.44 -5.16
C ALA A 77 5.38 -43.56 -5.74
N VAL A 78 4.72 -42.43 -6.01
CA VAL A 78 3.57 -42.39 -6.92
C VAL A 78 3.90 -41.46 -8.07
N THR A 79 4.07 -42.09 -9.22
CA THR A 79 4.30 -41.54 -10.55
C THR A 79 3.07 -40.80 -11.08
N SER A 80 3.36 -39.76 -11.86
CA SER A 80 2.44 -39.00 -12.74
C SER A 80 1.50 -39.88 -13.56
N LEU A 81 0.24 -39.44 -13.69
CA LEU A 81 -0.67 -39.91 -14.74
C LEU A 81 -1.55 -38.74 -15.19
N GLU A 82 -1.18 -38.15 -16.33
CA GLU A 82 -2.02 -37.30 -17.16
C GLU A 82 -3.23 -38.12 -17.66
N LYS A 83 -4.44 -37.58 -17.49
CA LYS A 83 -5.56 -37.89 -18.40
C LYS A 83 -6.60 -36.77 -18.37
N THR A 84 -6.76 -36.15 -19.53
CA THR A 84 -7.92 -35.35 -19.92
C THR A 84 -9.22 -36.14 -19.72
N MET A 85 -10.19 -35.59 -18.98
CA MET A 85 -11.58 -36.05 -18.97
C MET A 85 -12.53 -34.87 -19.19
N ASN A 86 -13.25 -34.92 -20.32
CA ASN A 86 -14.47 -34.16 -20.55
C ASN A 86 -15.58 -34.75 -19.67
N LEU A 87 -16.39 -33.89 -19.04
CA LEU A 87 -17.59 -34.33 -18.31
C LEU A 87 -18.79 -33.46 -18.69
N GLU A 88 -19.78 -34.10 -19.33
CA GLU A 88 -21.16 -33.65 -19.42
C GLU A 88 -21.87 -33.93 -18.09
N CYS A 89 -22.47 -32.91 -17.47
CA CYS A 89 -23.21 -33.06 -16.23
C CYS A 89 -24.69 -33.39 -16.49
N GLY A 90 -25.03 -34.67 -16.37
CA GLY A 90 -26.41 -35.14 -16.21
C GLY A 90 -26.96 -34.83 -14.81
N GLY A 91 -28.18 -34.32 -14.75
CA GLY A 91 -28.78 -33.72 -13.55
C GLY A 91 -29.02 -34.67 -12.37
N ALA A 92 -28.64 -34.20 -11.18
CA ALA A 92 -29.13 -34.70 -9.91
C ALA A 92 -29.68 -33.51 -9.09
N ARG A 93 -30.97 -33.58 -8.76
CA ARG A 93 -31.70 -32.56 -7.98
C ARG A 93 -31.40 -32.73 -6.48
N GLY A 94 -31.04 -31.61 -5.84
CA GLY A 94 -31.30 -31.33 -4.43
C GLY A 94 -30.13 -31.48 -3.46
N PHE A 95 -29.33 -30.42 -3.28
CA PHE A 95 -28.61 -29.97 -2.06
C PHE A 95 -27.94 -28.59 -2.37
N PRO A 96 -27.52 -27.75 -1.39
CA PRO A 96 -27.69 -26.29 -1.43
C PRO A 96 -26.74 -25.62 -2.44
N GLY A 97 -27.27 -25.24 -3.60
CA GLY A 97 -26.52 -24.86 -4.80
C GLY A 97 -26.26 -23.36 -5.01
N ARG A 98 -25.70 -22.64 -4.04
CA ARG A 98 -25.10 -21.30 -4.30
C ARG A 98 -23.62 -21.23 -3.92
N ARG A 99 -23.29 -21.54 -2.67
CA ARG A 99 -21.91 -21.47 -2.16
C ARG A 99 -20.92 -22.38 -2.91
N GLY A 100 -21.34 -23.58 -3.31
CA GLY A 100 -20.47 -24.51 -4.04
C GLY A 100 -20.17 -24.07 -5.49
N VAL A 101 -21.15 -23.46 -6.16
CA VAL A 101 -20.99 -22.94 -7.53
C VAL A 101 -20.14 -21.67 -7.52
N GLU A 102 -20.35 -20.79 -6.56
CA GLU A 102 -19.56 -19.55 -6.39
C GLU A 102 -18.10 -19.84 -6.03
N ALA A 103 -17.81 -20.84 -5.19
CA ALA A 103 -16.45 -21.25 -4.87
C ALA A 103 -15.71 -21.84 -6.09
N LEU A 104 -16.38 -22.67 -6.89
CA LEU A 104 -15.82 -23.21 -8.14
C LEU A 104 -15.52 -22.11 -9.17
N LEU A 105 -16.38 -21.08 -9.24
CA LEU A 105 -16.16 -19.93 -10.11
C LEU A 105 -14.97 -19.06 -9.67
N GLY A 106 -14.74 -18.89 -8.36
CA GLY A 106 -13.56 -18.16 -7.86
C GLY A 106 -12.23 -18.88 -8.10
N LEU A 107 -12.22 -20.21 -8.00
CA LEU A 107 -11.09 -21.04 -8.44
C LEU A 107 -10.83 -20.94 -9.96
N SER A 108 -11.86 -20.70 -10.77
CA SER A 108 -11.71 -20.48 -12.23
C SER A 108 -10.99 -19.16 -12.51
N ALA A 109 -11.44 -18.06 -11.93
CA ALA A 109 -10.87 -16.72 -12.17
C ALA A 109 -9.38 -16.66 -11.77
N THR A 110 -9.03 -17.17 -10.59
CA THR A 110 -7.62 -17.20 -10.13
C THR A 110 -6.72 -17.99 -11.09
N ASN A 111 -7.21 -19.12 -11.63
CA ASN A 111 -6.47 -19.90 -12.61
C ASN A 111 -6.35 -19.18 -13.96
N GLU A 112 -7.38 -18.43 -14.37
CA GLU A 112 -7.34 -17.59 -15.58
C GLU A 112 -6.27 -16.50 -15.44
N THR A 113 -6.22 -15.78 -14.32
CA THR A 113 -5.16 -14.79 -14.05
C THR A 113 -3.77 -15.40 -13.99
N LEU A 114 -3.61 -16.55 -13.33
CA LEU A 114 -2.31 -17.24 -13.32
C LEU A 114 -1.89 -17.69 -14.72
N SER A 115 -2.83 -18.16 -15.55
CA SER A 115 -2.57 -18.52 -16.95
C SER A 115 -2.17 -17.29 -17.79
N ALA A 116 -2.80 -16.14 -17.54
CA ALA A 116 -2.45 -14.88 -18.19
C ALA A 116 -1.06 -14.38 -17.79
N LEU A 117 -0.66 -14.57 -16.53
CA LEU A 117 0.71 -14.29 -16.05
C LEU A 117 1.76 -15.15 -16.74
N HIS A 118 1.53 -16.46 -16.83
CA HIS A 118 2.45 -17.36 -17.55
C HIS A 118 2.55 -17.02 -19.03
N ARG A 119 1.41 -16.72 -19.69
CA ARG A 119 1.41 -16.29 -21.10
C ARG A 119 2.13 -14.95 -21.30
N ALA A 120 1.98 -14.00 -20.38
CA ALA A 120 2.71 -12.73 -20.41
C ALA A 120 4.21 -12.97 -20.24
N GLN A 121 4.60 -13.84 -19.32
CA GLN A 121 5.98 -14.26 -19.13
C GLN A 121 6.60 -14.89 -20.38
N ASP A 122 5.90 -15.82 -21.04
CA ASP A 122 6.39 -16.48 -22.25
C ASP A 122 6.63 -15.50 -23.40
N SER A 123 5.95 -14.34 -23.37
CA SER A 123 6.14 -13.27 -24.35
C SER A 123 7.35 -12.37 -24.07
N LEU A 124 7.94 -12.42 -22.87
CA LEU A 124 9.14 -11.67 -22.51
C LEU A 124 10.37 -12.41 -23.04
N GLU A 125 11.30 -11.69 -23.67
CA GLU A 125 12.54 -12.27 -24.22
C GLU A 125 13.46 -12.82 -23.11
N THR A 126 14.46 -13.62 -23.50
CA THR A 126 15.42 -14.27 -22.57
C THR A 126 16.08 -13.27 -21.63
N GLY A 127 15.78 -13.40 -20.32
CA GLY A 127 16.22 -12.47 -19.27
C GLY A 127 15.07 -11.93 -18.40
N GLY A 128 13.81 -12.23 -18.75
CA GLY A 128 12.62 -11.79 -18.03
C GLY A 128 12.38 -12.44 -16.65
N ILE A 129 11.36 -11.93 -15.96
CA ILE A 129 10.93 -12.40 -14.63
C ILE A 129 10.18 -13.73 -14.74
N LYS A 130 10.60 -14.70 -13.92
CA LYS A 130 9.91 -15.97 -13.66
C LYS A 130 8.74 -15.77 -12.70
N ILE A 131 7.69 -16.56 -12.85
CA ILE A 131 6.49 -16.58 -12.03
C ILE A 131 6.42 -17.98 -11.46
N SER A 132 6.35 -18.06 -10.14
CA SER A 132 6.22 -19.32 -9.41
C SER A 132 5.06 -19.20 -8.45
N ASN A 133 4.39 -20.31 -8.15
CA ASN A 133 3.41 -20.30 -7.07
C ASN A 133 4.12 -20.18 -5.73
N ALA A 134 3.56 -19.37 -4.83
CA ALA A 134 4.02 -19.33 -3.45
C ALA A 134 3.82 -20.69 -2.76
N SER A 135 4.63 -20.97 -1.75
CA SER A 135 4.57 -22.22 -1.01
C SER A 135 3.21 -22.41 -0.33
N ALA A 136 2.65 -23.61 -0.47
CA ALA A 136 1.42 -24.00 0.23
C ALA A 136 1.59 -24.02 1.77
N SER A 137 2.83 -23.99 2.28
CA SER A 137 3.11 -23.89 3.72
C SER A 137 2.89 -22.48 4.29
N ASN A 138 2.76 -21.46 3.44
CA ASN A 138 2.56 -20.08 3.90
C ASN A 138 1.24 -19.95 4.67
N PRO A 139 1.14 -19.09 5.70
CA PRO A 139 -0.03 -18.96 6.56
C PRO A 139 -1.24 -18.32 5.85
N GLY A 140 -1.08 -17.85 4.62
CA GLY A 140 -2.10 -17.24 3.78
C GLY A 140 -1.42 -16.38 2.71
N ILE A 141 -2.16 -15.40 2.20
CA ILE A 141 -1.54 -14.30 1.44
C ILE A 141 -0.77 -13.36 2.40
N PRO A 142 0.29 -12.68 1.93
CA PRO A 142 1.02 -11.69 2.72
C PRO A 142 0.15 -10.43 2.99
N PRO A 143 0.50 -9.61 4.01
CA PRO A 143 -0.24 -8.38 4.32
C PRO A 143 -0.38 -7.47 3.10
N SER A 144 -1.61 -7.31 2.61
CA SER A 144 -1.88 -6.61 1.35
C SER A 144 -3.31 -6.05 1.32
N SER A 145 -3.60 -5.14 0.39
CA SER A 145 -4.92 -4.52 0.25
C SER A 145 -6.02 -5.53 -0.10
N LEU A 146 -5.66 -6.63 -0.78
CA LEU A 146 -6.52 -7.77 -1.09
C LEU A 146 -7.16 -8.36 0.17
N MET A 147 -6.47 -8.33 1.32
CA MET A 147 -7.04 -8.78 2.59
C MET A 147 -8.32 -8.01 2.95
N SER A 148 -8.40 -6.71 2.66
CA SER A 148 -9.60 -5.90 2.92
C SER A 148 -10.78 -6.34 2.04
N PHE A 149 -10.52 -6.67 0.77
CA PHE A 149 -11.55 -7.22 -0.13
C PHE A 149 -12.03 -8.59 0.33
N LEU A 150 -11.11 -9.49 0.70
CA LEU A 150 -11.43 -10.82 1.21
C LEU A 150 -12.24 -10.79 2.50
N ARG A 151 -11.99 -9.80 3.37
CA ARG A 151 -12.76 -9.60 4.60
C ARG A 151 -14.20 -9.21 4.32
N LYS A 152 -14.44 -8.36 3.31
CA LYS A 152 -15.81 -7.98 2.92
C LYS A 152 -16.49 -9.11 2.14
N ASN A 153 -15.75 -9.79 1.27
CA ASN A 153 -16.22 -10.89 0.46
C ASN A 153 -15.14 -11.98 0.35
N SER A 154 -15.31 -13.07 1.11
CA SER A 154 -14.36 -14.18 1.10
C SER A 154 -14.34 -14.99 -0.20
N GLN A 155 -15.27 -14.73 -1.13
CA GLN A 155 -15.29 -15.30 -2.48
C GLN A 155 -14.52 -14.45 -3.50
N THR A 156 -14.02 -13.28 -3.10
CA THR A 156 -13.13 -12.49 -3.96
C THR A 156 -11.91 -13.33 -4.31
N SER A 157 -11.69 -13.46 -5.62
CA SER A 157 -10.52 -14.16 -6.15
C SER A 157 -9.43 -13.13 -6.40
N GLY A 158 -8.19 -13.49 -6.06
CA GLY A 158 -7.08 -12.61 -6.26
C GLY A 158 -5.72 -13.26 -6.12
N ILE A 159 -4.75 -12.56 -6.68
CA ILE A 159 -3.33 -12.92 -6.65
C ILE A 159 -2.58 -11.72 -6.11
N VAL A 160 -1.70 -11.96 -5.13
CA VAL A 160 -0.66 -11.02 -4.72
C VAL A 160 0.65 -11.50 -5.32
N LEU A 161 1.22 -10.73 -6.25
CA LEU A 161 2.58 -10.98 -6.71
C LEU A 161 3.56 -10.33 -5.73
N GLU A 162 4.57 -11.07 -5.28
CA GLU A 162 5.62 -10.58 -4.39
C GLU A 162 7.00 -11.07 -4.84
N ASP A 163 8.07 -10.39 -4.43
CA ASP A 163 9.45 -10.81 -4.67
C ASP A 163 9.93 -11.93 -3.73
N PHE A 164 9.13 -12.29 -2.72
CA PHE A 164 9.44 -13.33 -1.75
C PHE A 164 8.40 -14.46 -1.71
N ASP A 165 8.85 -15.64 -1.30
CA ASP A 165 7.99 -16.79 -1.02
C ASP A 165 7.50 -16.75 0.44
N THR A 166 8.37 -16.97 1.42
CA THR A 166 7.94 -17.17 2.81
C THR A 166 8.19 -15.97 3.72
N ALA A 167 9.20 -15.14 3.42
CA ALA A 167 9.61 -14.02 4.26
C ALA A 167 10.25 -12.91 3.41
N PHE A 168 10.10 -11.65 3.82
CA PHE A 168 10.60 -10.50 3.05
C PHE A 168 12.10 -10.61 2.78
N ILE A 169 12.47 -10.32 1.53
CA ILE A 169 13.89 -10.20 1.13
C ILE A 169 14.46 -8.87 1.62
N ASN A 170 13.64 -7.81 1.59
CA ASN A 170 14.02 -6.48 2.04
C ASN A 170 14.33 -6.47 3.55
N LYS A 171 15.58 -6.18 3.90
CA LYS A 171 16.05 -6.06 5.30
C LYS A 171 15.72 -4.72 5.95
N PHE A 172 15.33 -3.74 5.16
CA PHE A 172 15.10 -2.35 5.57
C PHE A 172 13.63 -1.96 5.47
N TYR A 173 12.70 -2.92 5.42
CA TYR A 173 11.27 -2.65 5.29
C TYR A 173 10.77 -1.50 6.21
N HIS A 174 10.24 -0.44 5.59
CA HIS A 174 9.78 0.80 6.25
C HIS A 174 10.83 1.55 7.11
N SER A 175 12.12 1.32 6.88
CA SER A 175 13.22 2.05 7.50
C SER A 175 13.64 3.25 6.67
N HIS A 176 14.34 4.20 7.30
CA HIS A 176 15.04 5.29 6.61
C HIS A 176 16.17 4.80 5.69
N LEU A 177 16.61 3.54 5.87
CA LEU A 177 17.58 2.86 5.01
C LEU A 177 16.93 2.14 3.81
N ASP A 178 15.60 2.18 3.69
CA ASP A 178 14.89 1.68 2.50
C ASP A 178 15.00 2.73 1.38
N ASP A 179 16.15 2.76 0.71
CA ASP A 179 16.50 3.77 -0.29
C ASP A 179 16.68 3.18 -1.70
N LEU A 180 17.11 4.03 -2.66
CA LEU A 180 17.31 3.63 -4.05
C LEU A 180 18.41 2.57 -4.23
N SER A 181 19.37 2.47 -3.31
CA SER A 181 20.41 1.44 -3.37
C SER A 181 19.84 0.02 -3.23
N ASN A 182 18.63 -0.08 -2.68
CA ASN A 182 17.87 -1.31 -2.52
C ASN A 182 17.00 -1.65 -3.76
N ILE A 183 17.24 -1.05 -4.94
CA ILE A 183 16.38 -1.28 -6.12
C ILE A 183 17.19 -1.53 -7.38
N ASN A 184 16.80 -2.57 -8.11
CA ASN A 184 17.23 -2.80 -9.47
C ASN A 184 16.18 -2.30 -10.48
N SER A 185 16.52 -1.24 -11.23
CA SER A 185 15.63 -0.66 -12.24
C SER A 185 15.20 -1.66 -13.33
N SER A 186 16.12 -2.52 -13.81
CA SER A 186 15.78 -3.51 -14.82
C SER A 186 14.73 -4.52 -14.33
N ALA A 187 14.72 -4.85 -13.04
CA ALA A 187 13.70 -5.70 -12.44
C ALA A 187 12.33 -4.99 -12.41
N ILE A 188 12.29 -3.68 -12.12
CA ILE A 188 11.06 -2.87 -12.18
C ILE A 188 10.52 -2.82 -13.61
N VAL A 189 11.37 -2.61 -14.61
CA VAL A 189 10.98 -2.62 -16.03
C VAL A 189 10.36 -3.97 -16.42
N ALA A 190 10.97 -5.08 -16.01
CA ALA A 190 10.47 -6.40 -16.31
C ALA A 190 9.13 -6.69 -15.59
N ALA A 191 8.99 -6.26 -14.33
CA ALA A 191 7.76 -6.42 -13.55
C ALA A 191 6.62 -5.59 -14.16
N ALA A 192 6.87 -4.32 -14.49
CA ALA A 192 5.91 -3.46 -15.17
C ALA A 192 5.50 -4.03 -16.55
N SER A 193 6.45 -4.60 -17.30
CA SER A 193 6.17 -5.22 -18.60
C SER A 193 5.28 -6.45 -18.46
N LEU A 194 5.58 -7.30 -17.47
CA LEU A 194 4.76 -8.48 -17.15
C LEU A 194 3.33 -8.04 -16.82
N VAL A 195 3.17 -7.10 -15.89
CA VAL A 195 1.87 -6.60 -15.44
C VAL A 195 1.08 -5.99 -16.59
N ALA A 196 1.69 -5.12 -17.39
CA ALA A 196 1.01 -4.46 -18.50
C ALA A 196 0.48 -5.49 -19.52
N ARG A 197 1.27 -6.51 -19.83
CA ARG A 197 0.88 -7.59 -20.75
C ARG A 197 -0.17 -8.52 -20.15
N THR A 198 -0.08 -8.85 -18.86
CA THR A 198 -1.10 -9.64 -18.16
C THR A 198 -2.44 -8.91 -18.15
N LEU A 199 -2.46 -7.62 -17.81
CA LEU A 199 -3.68 -6.80 -17.85
C LEU A 199 -4.26 -6.73 -19.26
N TYR A 200 -3.42 -6.60 -20.28
CA TYR A 200 -3.87 -6.62 -21.67
C TYR A 200 -4.48 -7.98 -22.07
N ILE A 201 -3.89 -9.10 -21.62
CA ILE A 201 -4.44 -10.44 -21.85
C ILE A 201 -5.81 -10.60 -21.19
N LEU A 202 -5.93 -10.20 -19.92
CA LEU A 202 -7.17 -10.30 -19.16
C LEU A 202 -8.27 -9.39 -19.71
N ALA A 203 -7.92 -8.20 -20.16
CA ALA A 203 -8.87 -7.27 -20.76
C ALA A 203 -9.25 -7.63 -22.21
N SER A 204 -8.57 -8.60 -22.83
CA SER A 204 -8.85 -9.01 -24.20
C SER A 204 -9.76 -10.23 -24.25
N ASP A 205 -10.92 -10.08 -24.88
CA ASP A 205 -11.82 -11.21 -25.18
C ASP A 205 -11.23 -12.19 -26.21
N LYS A 206 -10.06 -11.88 -26.79
CA LYS A 206 -9.42 -12.69 -27.83
C LYS A 206 -8.56 -13.78 -27.18
N LYS A 207 -9.09 -15.02 -27.18
CA LYS A 207 -8.35 -16.23 -26.76
C LYS A 207 -6.98 -16.38 -27.46
N ASN A 208 -6.84 -15.86 -28.68
CA ASN A 208 -5.60 -15.90 -29.45
C ASN A 208 -5.05 -14.48 -29.72
N LEU A 209 -4.43 -13.88 -28.71
CA LEU A 209 -3.56 -12.73 -28.90
C LEU A 209 -2.28 -13.15 -29.64
N SER A 210 -1.89 -12.38 -30.66
CA SER A 210 -0.64 -12.61 -31.38
C SER A 210 0.56 -12.23 -30.52
N ALA A 211 1.65 -12.99 -30.61
CA ALA A 211 2.90 -12.67 -29.92
C ALA A 211 3.40 -11.25 -30.28
N SER A 212 3.14 -10.81 -31.52
CA SER A 212 3.45 -9.45 -31.99
C SER A 212 2.69 -8.34 -31.28
N ALA A 213 1.45 -8.59 -30.85
CA ALA A 213 0.67 -7.60 -30.10
C ALA A 213 1.20 -7.47 -28.66
N LEU A 214 1.60 -8.59 -28.04
CA LEU A 214 2.21 -8.58 -26.71
C LEU A 214 3.60 -7.94 -26.74
N SER A 215 4.42 -8.22 -27.75
CA SER A 215 5.75 -7.61 -27.89
C SER A 215 5.70 -6.10 -28.14
N ALA A 216 4.62 -5.59 -28.73
CA ALA A 216 4.41 -4.15 -28.92
C ALA A 216 4.16 -3.40 -27.60
N ILE A 217 3.72 -4.09 -26.54
CA ILE A 217 3.60 -3.54 -25.19
C ILE A 217 4.98 -3.59 -24.56
N ASN A 218 5.66 -2.44 -24.58
CA ASN A 218 6.99 -2.28 -24.03
C ASN A 218 7.04 -1.14 -23.03
N VAL A 219 7.68 -1.38 -21.88
CA VAL A 219 7.90 -0.36 -20.86
C VAL A 219 9.10 0.49 -21.24
N ASN A 220 8.98 1.81 -21.13
CA ASN A 220 10.07 2.73 -21.35
C ASN A 220 11.02 2.71 -20.14
N ALA A 221 12.17 2.06 -20.29
CA ALA A 221 13.18 1.93 -19.22
C ALA A 221 13.70 3.30 -18.73
N SER A 222 13.92 4.26 -19.63
CA SER A 222 14.39 5.60 -19.24
C SER A 222 13.38 6.34 -18.37
N LEU A 223 12.08 6.16 -18.63
CA LEU A 223 11.03 6.72 -17.79
C LEU A 223 11.00 6.05 -16.41
N VAL A 224 11.27 4.75 -16.33
CA VAL A 224 11.38 4.04 -15.05
C VAL A 224 12.56 4.58 -14.25
N ASP A 225 13.74 4.72 -14.87
CA ASP A 225 14.93 5.29 -14.21
C ASP A 225 14.67 6.71 -13.68
N GLU A 226 14.01 7.54 -14.49
CA GLU A 226 13.65 8.90 -14.09
C GLU A 226 12.68 8.90 -12.91
N LEU A 227 11.61 8.08 -12.95
CA LEU A 227 10.67 7.94 -11.85
C LEU A 227 11.34 7.43 -10.57
N LEU A 228 12.26 6.47 -10.66
CA LEU A 228 13.02 5.97 -9.51
C LEU A 228 13.88 7.08 -8.89
N GLY A 229 14.58 7.87 -9.71
CA GLY A 229 15.36 9.02 -9.27
C GLY A 229 14.51 10.10 -8.60
N CYS A 230 13.33 10.39 -9.16
CA CYS A 230 12.42 11.41 -8.64
C CYS A 230 11.71 10.99 -7.34
N LEU A 231 11.26 9.74 -7.25
CA LEU A 231 10.36 9.28 -6.19
C LEU A 231 11.07 8.57 -5.03
N LEU A 232 12.34 8.17 -5.19
CA LEU A 232 13.02 7.30 -4.22
C LEU A 232 14.39 7.81 -3.76
N SER A 233 14.83 8.98 -4.24
CA SER A 233 16.07 9.65 -3.81
C SER A 233 15.79 11.08 -3.33
N CYS A 234 16.58 11.58 -2.36
CA CYS A 234 16.56 12.98 -1.97
C CYS A 234 17.53 13.87 -2.78
N GLU A 235 18.47 13.29 -3.56
CA GLU A 235 19.50 14.08 -4.26
C GLU A 235 18.90 14.96 -5.37
N LEU A 236 18.19 14.33 -6.30
CA LEU A 236 17.38 15.03 -7.30
C LEU A 236 15.92 15.12 -6.82
N GLY A 237 15.38 13.99 -6.38
CA GLY A 237 14.04 13.86 -5.80
C GLY A 237 12.96 14.55 -6.62
N LEU A 238 12.02 15.18 -5.93
CA LEU A 238 10.90 15.90 -6.54
C LEU A 238 11.33 17.16 -7.30
N SER A 239 12.61 17.55 -7.24
CA SER A 239 13.15 18.64 -8.04
C SER A 239 13.60 18.24 -9.45
N CYS A 240 13.40 16.98 -9.85
CA CYS A 240 13.64 16.51 -11.22
C CYS A 240 12.73 17.20 -12.24
N GLU A 241 13.15 17.22 -13.51
CA GLU A 241 12.39 17.86 -14.60
C GLU A 241 11.00 17.25 -14.76
N LEU A 242 10.91 15.90 -14.76
CA LEU A 242 9.63 15.20 -14.84
C LEU A 242 8.61 15.66 -13.79
N VAL A 243 9.01 15.90 -12.54
CA VAL A 243 8.05 16.34 -11.49
C VAL A 243 7.70 17.81 -11.65
N LYS A 244 8.68 18.66 -11.98
CA LYS A 244 8.49 20.09 -12.23
C LYS A 244 7.56 20.38 -13.40
N ASP A 245 7.42 19.45 -14.34
CA ASP A 245 6.48 19.55 -15.46
C ASP A 245 5.01 19.34 -15.04
N TYR A 246 4.73 18.89 -13.81
CA TYR A 246 3.35 18.68 -13.34
C TYR A 246 2.99 19.46 -12.09
N ILE A 247 3.91 19.65 -11.15
CA ILE A 247 3.62 20.27 -9.86
C ILE A 247 4.70 21.28 -9.45
N SER A 248 4.35 22.13 -8.48
CA SER A 248 5.32 22.91 -7.71
C SER A 248 5.54 22.20 -6.37
N PRO A 249 6.63 21.41 -6.22
CA PRO A 249 6.90 20.67 -4.99
C PRO A 249 7.34 21.62 -3.88
N ALA A 250 6.85 21.38 -2.66
CA ALA A 250 7.25 22.11 -1.47
C ALA A 250 8.58 21.61 -0.90
N ASN A 251 8.88 20.32 -1.11
CA ASN A 251 10.11 19.68 -0.63
C ASN A 251 10.84 18.94 -1.75
N THR A 252 12.17 18.90 -1.68
CA THR A 252 12.99 18.12 -2.62
C THR A 252 12.91 16.63 -2.36
N CYS A 253 12.96 16.20 -1.09
CA CYS A 253 12.94 14.78 -0.79
C CYS A 253 11.50 14.22 -0.80
N PRO A 254 11.22 13.16 -1.58
CA PRO A 254 9.91 12.52 -1.61
C PRO A 254 9.61 11.83 -0.27
N SER A 255 8.38 12.00 0.21
CA SER A 255 7.87 11.31 1.39
C SER A 255 6.65 10.46 1.02
N ASN A 256 6.71 9.18 1.34
CA ASN A 256 5.60 8.24 1.22
C ASN A 256 4.77 8.16 2.51
N TYR A 257 5.03 9.05 3.48
CA TYR A 257 4.14 9.22 4.62
C TYR A 257 2.77 9.71 4.12
N VAL A 258 1.71 9.05 4.58
CA VAL A 258 0.34 9.29 4.12
C VAL A 258 -0.21 10.66 4.51
N GLY A 259 0.43 11.35 5.47
CA GLY A 259 -0.01 12.65 5.95
C GLY A 259 -1.23 12.56 6.86
N VAL A 260 -1.86 13.72 7.07
CA VAL A 260 -3.04 13.89 7.94
C VAL A 260 -4.15 14.55 7.16
N ILE A 261 -5.36 13.98 7.23
CA ILE A 261 -6.56 14.62 6.69
C ILE A 261 -7.11 15.56 7.77
N VAL A 262 -6.87 16.86 7.59
CA VAL A 262 -7.22 17.88 8.59
C VAL A 262 -8.70 18.26 8.51
N GLY A 263 -9.19 18.55 7.31
CA GLY A 263 -10.55 19.04 7.07
C GLY A 263 -11.54 17.99 6.60
N GLU A 264 -12.66 18.46 6.05
CA GLU A 264 -13.68 17.59 5.47
C GLU A 264 -13.10 16.72 4.35
N PRO A 265 -13.30 15.39 4.38
CA PRO A 265 -12.86 14.49 3.32
C PRO A 265 -13.60 14.76 2.01
N THR A 266 -12.89 15.11 0.94
CA THR A 266 -13.49 15.39 -0.38
C THR A 266 -12.69 14.80 -1.53
N SER A 267 -13.34 14.60 -2.68
CA SER A 267 -12.69 14.19 -3.93
C SER A 267 -11.91 15.33 -4.61
N THR A 268 -12.02 16.54 -4.09
CA THR A 268 -11.29 17.74 -4.54
C THR A 268 -10.56 18.35 -3.34
N PRO A 269 -9.55 17.64 -2.78
CA PRO A 269 -8.89 18.07 -1.56
C PRO A 269 -8.17 19.40 -1.76
N TYR A 270 -8.06 20.18 -0.68
CA TYR A 270 -7.17 21.33 -0.66
C TYR A 270 -5.73 20.88 -0.89
N THR A 271 -5.04 21.50 -1.86
CA THR A 271 -3.71 21.08 -2.30
C THR A 271 -2.68 21.08 -1.16
N GLY A 272 -2.79 21.99 -0.19
CA GLY A 272 -1.90 22.04 0.96
C GLY A 272 -2.05 20.86 1.94
N TYR A 273 -3.09 20.02 1.81
CA TYR A 273 -3.26 18.79 2.60
C TYR A 273 -2.87 17.53 1.83
N VAL A 274 -2.46 17.66 0.57
CA VAL A 274 -2.09 16.52 -0.27
C VAL A 274 -0.57 16.52 -0.45
N SER A 275 0.07 15.39 -0.14
CA SER A 275 1.52 15.26 -0.28
C SER A 275 1.98 15.48 -1.73
N ASP A 276 3.17 16.07 -1.91
CA ASP A 276 3.75 16.35 -3.22
C ASP A 276 3.79 15.09 -4.11
N VAL A 277 4.13 13.93 -3.53
CA VAL A 277 4.12 12.63 -4.24
C VAL A 277 2.72 12.31 -4.77
N SER A 278 1.67 12.46 -3.95
CA SER A 278 0.29 12.19 -4.36
C SER A 278 -0.19 13.16 -5.44
N ARG A 279 0.17 14.46 -5.31
CA ARG A 279 -0.14 15.49 -6.31
C ARG A 279 0.52 15.19 -7.64
N PHE A 280 1.80 14.79 -7.62
CA PHE A 280 2.52 14.37 -8.83
C PHE A 280 1.89 13.13 -9.47
N VAL A 281 1.69 12.06 -8.70
CA VAL A 281 1.13 10.80 -9.21
C VAL A 281 -0.26 11.01 -9.82
N TRP A 282 -1.10 11.84 -9.20
CA TRP A 282 -2.42 12.17 -9.74
C TRP A 282 -2.33 12.86 -11.12
N ASN A 283 -1.49 13.90 -11.24
CA ASN A 283 -1.31 14.62 -12.49
C ASN A 283 -0.66 13.75 -13.58
N PHE A 284 0.37 12.99 -13.21
CA PHE A 284 1.09 12.07 -14.10
C PHE A 284 0.16 10.97 -14.62
N LEU A 285 -0.60 10.32 -13.74
CA LEU A 285 -1.55 9.28 -14.13
C LEU A 285 -2.67 9.83 -15.00
N ALA A 286 -3.20 11.02 -14.67
CA ALA A 286 -4.22 11.68 -15.46
C ALA A 286 -3.76 11.95 -16.89
N GLU A 287 -2.53 12.45 -17.09
CA GLU A 287 -1.98 12.65 -18.43
C GLU A 287 -1.72 11.33 -19.16
N LYS A 288 -1.03 10.37 -18.53
CA LYS A 288 -0.62 9.10 -19.17
C LYS A 288 -1.79 8.18 -19.52
N THR A 289 -2.92 8.31 -18.82
CA THR A 289 -4.15 7.55 -19.10
C THR A 289 -5.18 8.37 -19.90
N SER A 290 -4.85 9.61 -20.26
CA SER A 290 -5.80 10.45 -20.96
C SER A 290 -6.07 9.97 -22.39
N ILE A 291 -7.30 10.21 -22.84
CA ILE A 291 -7.63 10.10 -24.26
C ILE A 291 -7.21 11.44 -24.90
N PRO A 292 -6.41 11.43 -25.98
CA PRO A 292 -6.03 12.65 -26.69
C PRO A 292 -7.28 13.43 -27.10
N SER A 293 -7.56 14.54 -26.41
CA SER A 293 -8.63 15.45 -26.82
C SER A 293 -8.20 16.16 -28.10
N LYS A 294 -9.08 16.20 -29.10
CA LYS A 294 -8.83 16.93 -30.37
C LYS A 294 -8.58 18.43 -30.15
N ASN A 295 -8.95 18.96 -28.97
CA ASN A 295 -8.76 20.34 -28.54
C ASN A 295 -7.94 20.40 -27.24
N ALA A 296 -6.78 19.76 -27.18
CA ALA A 296 -5.87 19.74 -26.02
C ALA A 296 -5.25 21.10 -25.63
N SER A 297 -5.76 22.21 -26.16
CA SER A 297 -5.17 23.56 -26.03
C SER A 297 -5.98 24.53 -25.18
N SER A 298 -7.09 24.12 -24.55
CA SER A 298 -7.80 24.99 -23.61
C SER A 298 -7.07 25.01 -22.27
N SER A 299 -6.44 26.14 -21.96
CA SER A 299 -5.97 26.44 -20.60
C SER A 299 -7.14 26.39 -19.61
N CYS A 300 -6.91 25.74 -18.48
CA CYS A 300 -7.84 25.67 -17.35
C CYS A 300 -7.15 26.17 -16.06
N PRO A 301 -7.25 27.46 -15.72
CA PRO A 301 -6.73 27.92 -14.43
C PRO A 301 -7.57 27.39 -13.26
N GLN A 302 -8.82 26.99 -13.49
CA GLN A 302 -9.78 26.69 -12.42
C GLN A 302 -10.60 25.42 -12.67
N ALA A 303 -11.15 25.25 -13.88
CA ALA A 303 -11.92 24.06 -14.25
C ALA A 303 -11.94 23.87 -15.77
N CYS A 304 -12.27 22.65 -16.20
CA CYS A 304 -12.55 22.31 -17.59
C CYS A 304 -14.06 22.39 -17.87
N ASN A 305 -14.43 22.60 -19.13
CA ASN A 305 -15.82 22.88 -19.51
C ASN A 305 -16.65 21.61 -19.76
N ASN A 306 -16.02 20.50 -20.14
CA ASN A 306 -16.75 19.28 -20.48
C ASN A 306 -16.77 18.27 -19.32
N ASN A 307 -17.84 17.48 -19.28
CA ASN A 307 -17.99 16.41 -18.30
C ASN A 307 -16.89 15.34 -18.48
N GLY A 308 -16.22 14.99 -17.37
CA GLY A 308 -15.14 14.01 -17.38
C GLY A 308 -13.78 14.57 -17.80
N GLU A 309 -13.66 15.88 -18.01
CA GLU A 309 -12.37 16.55 -18.14
C GLU A 309 -11.79 16.88 -16.76
N LEU A 310 -10.50 16.66 -16.63
CA LEU A 310 -9.68 17.02 -15.48
C LEU A 310 -8.73 18.13 -15.91
N CYS A 311 -8.54 19.08 -15.01
CA CYS A 311 -7.52 20.09 -15.18
C CYS A 311 -6.23 19.66 -14.48
N ILE A 312 -5.17 19.43 -15.27
CA ILE A 312 -3.86 19.00 -14.77
C ILE A 312 -2.82 20.11 -14.94
N LYS A 313 -1.68 19.99 -14.25
CA LYS A 313 -0.51 20.90 -14.39
C LYS A 313 -0.78 22.37 -14.04
N VAL A 314 -1.82 22.66 -13.25
CA VAL A 314 -2.18 24.04 -12.88
C VAL A 314 -1.06 24.74 -12.11
N GLU A 315 -0.30 24.00 -11.30
CA GLU A 315 0.70 24.56 -10.39
C GLU A 315 1.97 25.08 -11.07
N THR A 316 2.24 24.67 -12.32
CA THR A 316 3.51 24.99 -13.00
C THR A 316 3.51 26.43 -13.52
N ASP A 317 2.47 26.83 -14.22
CA ASP A 317 2.35 28.15 -14.87
C ASP A 317 1.02 28.87 -14.58
N GLY A 318 0.19 28.30 -13.71
CA GLY A 318 -1.15 28.82 -13.38
C GLY A 318 -2.19 28.62 -14.48
N LYS A 319 -1.83 28.01 -15.62
CA LYS A 319 -2.73 27.89 -16.77
C LYS A 319 -3.42 26.54 -16.87
N GLY A 320 -2.76 25.46 -16.47
CA GLY A 320 -3.30 24.10 -16.55
C GLY A 320 -3.66 23.61 -17.96
N VAL A 321 -3.93 22.32 -18.09
CA VAL A 321 -4.33 21.67 -19.34
C VAL A 321 -5.51 20.73 -19.09
N CYS A 322 -6.54 20.82 -19.93
CA CYS A 322 -7.68 19.91 -19.86
C CYS A 322 -7.38 18.58 -20.53
N VAL A 323 -7.59 17.49 -19.78
CA VAL A 323 -7.45 16.11 -20.27
C VAL A 323 -8.68 15.28 -19.88
N ILE A 324 -9.08 14.34 -20.74
CA ILE A 324 -10.15 13.39 -20.40
C ILE A 324 -9.50 12.16 -19.77
N SER A 325 -9.68 11.99 -18.46
CA SER A 325 -9.16 10.84 -17.70
C SER A 325 -10.10 10.48 -16.56
N SER A 326 -10.09 9.21 -16.14
CA SER A 326 -10.87 8.70 -15.00
C SER A 326 -10.16 8.87 -13.65
N THR A 327 -9.00 9.54 -13.63
CA THR A 327 -8.18 9.72 -12.44
C THR A 327 -8.88 10.63 -11.42
N ARG A 328 -8.98 10.19 -10.16
CA ARG A 328 -9.67 10.94 -9.09
C ARG A 328 -9.02 10.70 -7.75
N TYR A 329 -9.10 11.68 -6.85
CA TYR A 329 -8.81 11.45 -5.44
C TYR A 329 -9.94 10.66 -4.79
N VAL A 330 -9.55 9.74 -3.92
CA VAL A 330 -10.45 9.03 -3.03
C VAL A 330 -9.95 9.27 -1.61
N PRO A 331 -10.73 9.93 -0.74
CA PRO A 331 -10.35 10.08 0.65
C PRO A 331 -10.14 8.73 1.32
N ALA A 332 -8.96 8.55 1.92
CA ALA A 332 -8.56 7.31 2.58
C ALA A 332 -8.35 7.58 4.08
N TYR A 333 -9.34 7.19 4.89
CA TYR A 333 -9.32 7.30 6.33
C TYR A 333 -10.14 6.17 6.95
N SER A 334 -9.95 5.92 8.24
CA SER A 334 -10.72 4.92 8.99
C SER A 334 -12.22 5.21 8.90
N THR A 335 -13.02 4.19 8.58
CA THR A 335 -14.48 4.31 8.52
C THR A 335 -15.11 4.57 9.89
N ARG A 336 -14.35 4.39 10.97
CA ARG A 336 -14.73 4.76 12.33
C ARG A 336 -14.51 6.24 12.63
N LEU A 337 -13.93 7.02 11.74
CA LEU A 337 -13.83 8.47 11.90
C LEU A 337 -14.93 9.16 11.09
N LYS A 338 -15.57 10.15 11.68
CA LYS A 338 -16.59 10.96 11.03
C LYS A 338 -16.30 12.44 11.23
N PHE A 339 -16.23 13.19 10.13
CA PHE A 339 -16.09 14.63 10.18
C PHE A 339 -17.47 15.29 10.27
N GLU A 340 -17.76 15.96 11.38
CA GLU A 340 -19.01 16.70 11.58
C GLU A 340 -18.73 18.00 12.34
N SER A 341 -19.40 19.08 11.95
CA SER A 341 -19.28 20.38 12.62
C SER A 341 -17.82 20.82 12.84
N GLU A 342 -17.01 20.72 11.78
CA GLU A 342 -15.57 21.07 11.79
C GLU A 342 -14.70 20.23 12.75
N THR A 343 -15.20 19.07 13.20
CA THR A 343 -14.50 18.20 14.14
C THR A 343 -14.51 16.74 13.72
N TRP A 344 -13.43 16.04 14.02
CA TRP A 344 -13.32 14.59 13.85
C TRP A 344 -13.88 13.88 15.08
N ASN A 345 -14.91 13.06 14.85
CA ASN A 345 -15.58 12.26 15.87
C ASN A 345 -15.25 10.78 15.66
N LEU A 346 -14.92 10.08 16.75
CA LEU A 346 -14.72 8.64 16.74
C LEU A 346 -16.06 7.92 16.94
N LEU A 347 -16.45 7.14 15.95
CA LEU A 347 -17.64 6.31 16.00
C LEU A 347 -17.42 5.07 16.90
N PRO A 348 -18.45 4.64 17.63
CA PRO A 348 -18.39 3.42 18.42
C PRO A 348 -18.19 2.21 17.51
N ARG A 349 -17.50 1.20 18.03
CA ARG A 349 -17.25 -0.06 17.31
C ARG A 349 -18.56 -0.82 17.13
N ASN A 350 -18.92 -1.16 15.89
CA ASN A 350 -20.04 -2.05 15.62
C ASN A 350 -19.55 -3.50 15.65
N SER A 351 -19.95 -4.26 16.68
CA SER A 351 -19.54 -5.67 16.81
C SER A 351 -20.13 -6.60 15.75
N SER A 352 -21.15 -6.14 15.03
CA SER A 352 -21.84 -6.94 14.00
C SER A 352 -21.14 -6.90 12.64
N GLU A 353 -20.24 -5.92 12.41
CA GLU A 353 -19.48 -5.76 11.17
C GLU A 353 -18.03 -6.20 11.40
N PRO A 354 -17.57 -7.31 10.81
CA PRO A 354 -16.19 -7.79 10.98
C PRO A 354 -15.11 -6.77 10.56
N MET A 355 -15.44 -5.88 9.61
CA MET A 355 -14.55 -4.81 9.18
C MET A 355 -14.34 -3.75 10.28
N ASP A 356 -15.40 -3.37 10.99
CA ASP A 356 -15.34 -2.37 12.08
C ASP A 356 -14.54 -2.86 13.28
N LEU A 357 -14.44 -4.18 13.45
CA LEU A 357 -13.64 -4.78 14.52
C LEU A 357 -12.14 -4.49 14.35
N GLU A 358 -11.68 -4.37 13.12
CA GLU A 358 -10.26 -4.33 12.78
C GLU A 358 -9.85 -3.04 12.07
N ASP A 359 -10.79 -2.12 11.84
CA ASP A 359 -10.53 -0.81 11.22
C ASP A 359 -9.62 0.04 12.14
N PRO A 360 -8.37 0.30 11.72
CA PRO A 360 -7.39 0.95 12.57
C PRO A 360 -7.63 2.44 12.64
N VAL A 361 -7.67 2.98 13.85
CA VAL A 361 -7.78 4.42 14.08
C VAL A 361 -6.41 4.97 14.46
N TRP A 362 -5.80 5.70 13.53
CA TRP A 362 -4.54 6.42 13.74
C TRP A 362 -4.79 7.92 13.66
N THR A 363 -4.34 8.64 14.68
CA THR A 363 -4.39 10.11 14.73
C THR A 363 -3.02 10.63 15.09
N GLU A 364 -2.51 11.56 14.29
CA GLU A 364 -1.26 12.23 14.56
C GLU A 364 -1.47 13.43 15.50
N SER A 365 -0.52 13.68 16.39
CA SER A 365 -0.58 14.81 17.32
C SER A 365 -0.33 16.12 16.58
N ASN A 366 -1.02 17.20 16.93
CA ASN A 366 -0.69 18.53 16.41
C ASN A 366 0.57 19.06 17.11
N TRP A 367 1.51 19.61 16.33
CA TRP A 367 2.65 20.36 16.85
C TRP A 367 2.73 21.74 16.18
N GLU A 368 3.37 22.70 16.84
CA GLU A 368 3.66 24.00 16.24
C GLU A 368 4.88 23.92 15.31
N MET A 369 6.08 24.16 15.85
CA MET A 369 7.32 24.04 15.08
C MET A 369 8.34 23.19 15.82
N ILE A 370 8.74 22.09 15.18
CA ILE A 370 9.83 21.25 15.68
C ILE A 370 11.14 21.94 15.32
N ARG A 371 11.93 22.33 16.33
CA ARG A 371 13.22 23.00 16.14
C ARG A 371 14.29 22.31 16.97
N LEU A 372 15.44 22.06 16.34
CA LEU A 372 16.66 21.63 17.02
C LEU A 372 17.59 22.84 17.15
N ARG A 373 18.08 23.11 18.35
CA ARG A 373 19.09 24.15 18.61
C ARG A 373 20.20 23.60 19.49
N VAL A 374 21.45 23.95 19.15
CA VAL A 374 22.64 23.59 19.91
C VAL A 374 23.26 24.87 20.45
N TYR A 375 23.50 24.93 21.75
CA TYR A 375 24.13 26.08 22.41
C TYR A 375 24.91 25.62 23.64
N THR A 376 25.94 26.37 24.00
CA THR A 376 26.71 26.13 25.22
C THR A 376 25.94 26.64 26.43
N VAL A 377 25.78 25.81 27.45
CA VAL A 377 25.15 26.19 28.72
C VAL A 377 26.23 26.69 29.68
N GLN A 378 26.01 27.86 30.27
CA GLN A 378 26.90 28.42 31.28
C GLN A 378 26.74 27.67 32.62
N GLY A 379 27.80 27.64 33.44
CA GLY A 379 27.77 26.96 34.72
C GLY A 379 26.84 27.66 35.71
N ALA A 380 25.98 26.91 36.39
CA ALA A 380 24.99 27.44 37.34
C ALA A 380 25.62 28.33 38.45
N ALA A 381 26.85 28.03 38.87
CA ALA A 381 27.56 28.85 39.86
C ALA A 381 27.83 30.28 39.35
N TYR A 382 28.11 30.43 38.06
CA TYR A 382 28.28 31.74 37.44
C TYR A 382 26.94 32.50 37.39
N ASP A 383 25.86 31.82 37.02
CA ASP A 383 24.52 32.44 36.97
C ASP A 383 24.07 32.92 38.35
N HIS A 384 24.31 32.12 39.39
CA HIS A 384 24.05 32.50 40.78
C HIS A 384 24.91 33.69 41.21
N LEU A 385 26.20 33.72 40.84
CA LEU A 385 27.07 34.85 41.14
C LEU A 385 26.57 36.15 40.49
N ILE A 386 26.23 36.11 39.20
CA ILE A 386 25.71 37.27 38.47
C ILE A 386 24.38 37.75 39.08
N LEU A 387 23.49 36.83 39.44
CA LEU A 387 22.22 37.17 40.10
C LEU A 387 22.46 37.87 41.45
N LEU A 388 23.34 37.33 42.29
CA LEU A 388 23.66 37.91 43.60
C LEU A 388 24.32 39.29 43.46
N LEU A 389 25.24 39.45 42.51
CA LEU A 389 25.86 40.74 42.20
C LEU A 389 24.80 41.75 41.74
N GLY A 390 23.86 41.34 40.88
CA GLY A 390 22.74 42.18 40.44
C GLY A 390 21.84 42.65 41.59
N ILE A 391 21.51 41.76 42.52
CA ILE A 391 20.73 42.09 43.73
C ILE A 391 21.50 43.09 44.60
N ALA A 392 22.79 42.86 44.84
CA ALA A 392 23.63 43.72 45.67
C ALA A 392 23.71 45.15 45.11
N VAL A 393 23.95 45.29 43.80
CA VAL A 393 23.98 46.61 43.13
C VAL A 393 22.63 47.32 43.25
N THR A 394 21.52 46.59 43.11
CA THR A 394 20.17 47.17 43.22
C THR A 394 19.87 47.68 44.63
N ILE A 395 20.20 46.89 45.67
CA ILE A 395 20.04 47.31 47.07
C ILE A 395 20.92 48.52 47.35
N PHE A 396 22.17 48.49 46.91
CA PHE A 396 23.10 49.59 47.13
C PHE A 396 22.64 50.89 46.45
N ALA A 397 22.16 50.80 45.21
CA ALA A 397 21.59 51.94 44.51
C ALA A 397 20.34 52.50 45.24
N TYR A 398 19.45 51.63 45.72
CA TYR A 398 18.27 52.06 46.49
C TYR A 398 18.68 52.80 47.77
N VAL A 399 19.62 52.24 48.54
CA VAL A 399 20.14 52.86 49.75
C VAL A 399 20.77 54.22 49.43
N LEU A 400 21.62 54.29 48.40
CA LEU A 400 22.22 55.55 47.95
C LEU A 400 21.18 56.61 47.57
N ILE A 401 20.12 56.21 46.86
CA ILE A 401 19.02 57.12 46.49
C ILE A 401 18.33 57.65 47.74
N VAL A 402 17.98 56.78 48.69
CA VAL A 402 17.32 57.18 49.94
C VAL A 402 18.20 58.14 50.74
N VAL A 403 19.50 57.83 50.88
CA VAL A 403 20.46 58.68 51.59
C VAL A 403 20.65 60.03 50.90
N THR A 404 20.83 60.02 49.58
CA THR A 404 21.02 61.24 48.79
C THR A 404 19.77 62.12 48.85
N ARG A 405 18.58 61.54 48.75
CA ARG A 405 17.31 62.26 48.88
C ARG A 405 17.19 62.89 50.27
N ALA A 406 17.48 62.14 51.33
CA ALA A 406 17.46 62.67 52.70
C ALA A 406 18.46 63.84 52.88
N PHE A 407 19.66 63.72 52.31
CA PHE A 407 20.67 64.78 52.35
C PHE A 407 20.21 66.04 51.59
N ILE A 408 19.66 65.88 50.39
CA ILE A 408 19.14 67.00 49.58
C ILE A 408 17.95 67.68 50.26
N THR A 409 16.98 66.92 50.78
CA THR A 409 15.83 67.47 51.53
C THR A 409 16.29 68.30 52.73
N LYS A 410 17.26 67.77 53.51
CA LYS A 410 17.85 68.48 54.64
C LYS A 410 18.60 69.75 54.21
N ALA A 411 19.36 69.70 53.11
CA ALA A 411 20.13 70.83 52.61
C ALA A 411 19.23 71.95 52.04
N LEU A 412 18.11 71.60 51.42
CA LEU A 412 17.15 72.54 50.85
C LEU A 412 16.13 73.09 51.87
N LYS A 413 16.17 72.64 53.14
CA LYS A 413 15.20 73.02 54.20
C LYS A 413 13.74 72.86 53.77
N LEU A 414 13.48 71.83 52.98
CA LEU A 414 12.12 71.40 52.63
C LEU A 414 11.66 70.48 53.76
N ASP A 415 11.19 71.05 54.87
CA ASP A 415 10.43 70.31 55.89
C ASP A 415 9.00 70.04 55.40
#